data_AF-A0A395UN41-F1
#
_entry.id   AF-A0A395UN41-F1
#
_cell.length_a   1.000
_cell.length_b   1.000
_cell.length_c   1.000
_cell.angle_alpha   90.00
_cell.angle_beta   90.00
_cell.angle_gamma   90.00
#
_symmetry.space_group_name_H-M   'P 1'
#
loop_
_entity.id
_entity.type
_entity.pdbx_description
1 polymer ?
#
loop_
_entity_poly.entity_id
_entity_poly.type
_entity_poly.pdbx_seq_one_letter_code
_entity_poly.pdbx_strand_id
1 'polypeptide(L)'
;MKKKVTVLIIDDVDQSKIIDALNKQLKRTCEFEAISIRTTDVELREDGSDHLDVIKLKERIKDLISSKHINWALTDFNLSEDDIDGIDVVEILTELRKNLKIIMYSGNRKAVVKRVLGKVKLQEATEEEIVEAVRKLMEYQIIDYVKRDEYKDKLIELINRDDEPTVHDYFLEQLRQHSEMEFKSCYAPLKGKTLGEIADMIEKQSDKRVDSWTQELVEQTIAYLVKINE
;
A
#
# COMPACT_ATOMS: atom_id res chain seq x y z
N MET A 1 8.21 10.00 -20.61
CA MET A 1 8.68 9.70 -19.25
C MET A 1 8.25 8.27 -18.94
N LYS A 2 9.09 7.43 -18.33
CA LYS A 2 8.64 6.08 -17.93
C LYS A 2 7.76 6.23 -16.69
N LYS A 3 6.71 5.43 -16.57
CA LYS A 3 5.91 5.41 -15.34
C LYS A 3 6.81 4.97 -14.18
N LYS A 4 6.69 5.62 -13.02
CA LYS A 4 7.33 5.15 -11.80
C LYS A 4 6.43 4.13 -11.13
N VAL A 5 7.00 3.01 -10.70
CA VAL A 5 6.29 1.96 -9.97
C VAL A 5 7.07 1.65 -8.71
N THR A 6 6.50 1.97 -7.55
CA THR A 6 7.07 1.65 -6.26
C THR A 6 6.23 0.57 -5.58
N VAL A 7 6.86 -0.53 -5.19
CA VAL A 7 6.21 -1.61 -4.43
C VAL A 7 6.83 -1.78 -3.06
N LEU A 8 6.00 -2.09 -2.07
CA LEU A 8 6.42 -2.49 -0.74
C LEU A 8 6.32 -4.01 -0.64
N ILE A 9 7.39 -4.68 -0.20
CA ILE A 9 7.42 -6.14 -0.02
C ILE A 9 7.79 -6.41 1.44
N ILE A 10 6.94 -7.15 2.14
CA ILE A 10 7.12 -7.55 3.53
C ILE A 10 7.13 -9.07 3.57
N ASP A 11 8.24 -9.66 4.00
CA ASP A 11 8.45 -11.12 4.04
C ASP A 11 9.39 -11.46 5.20
N ASP A 12 9.36 -12.70 5.67
CA ASP A 12 10.33 -13.22 6.63
C ASP A 12 11.65 -13.65 5.95
N VAL A 13 11.59 -13.93 4.64
CA VAL A 13 12.71 -14.37 3.80
C VAL A 13 13.23 -13.24 2.92
N ASP A 14 14.53 -13.24 2.65
CA ASP A 14 15.17 -12.32 1.72
C ASP A 14 14.62 -12.45 0.27
N GLN A 15 14.03 -11.36 -0.23
CA GLN A 15 13.42 -11.26 -1.56
C GLN A 15 14.35 -10.65 -2.62
N SER A 16 15.61 -10.36 -2.29
CA SER A 16 16.55 -9.62 -3.16
C SER A 16 16.67 -10.25 -4.57
N LYS A 17 16.72 -11.59 -4.67
CA LYS A 17 16.81 -12.29 -5.96
C LYS A 17 15.58 -12.06 -6.85
N ILE A 18 14.38 -12.01 -6.27
CA ILE A 18 13.14 -11.76 -7.02
C ILE A 18 13.10 -10.29 -7.44
N ILE A 19 13.48 -9.38 -6.56
CA ILE A 19 13.58 -7.94 -6.84
C ILE A 19 14.56 -7.66 -7.99
N ASP A 20 15.73 -8.32 -7.99
CA ASP A 20 16.71 -8.20 -9.09
C ASP A 20 16.15 -8.70 -10.43
N ALA A 21 15.38 -9.79 -10.41
CA ALA A 21 14.73 -10.32 -11.60
C ALA A 21 13.67 -9.34 -12.13
N LEU A 22 12.84 -8.80 -11.25
CA LEU A 22 11.84 -7.78 -11.57
C LEU A 22 12.48 -6.53 -12.19
N ASN A 23 13.54 -5.99 -11.57
CA ASN A 23 14.29 -4.86 -12.08
C ASN A 23 14.81 -5.08 -13.51
N LYS A 24 15.36 -6.27 -13.78
CA LYS A 24 15.85 -6.63 -15.12
C LYS A 24 14.73 -6.71 -16.15
N GLN A 25 13.60 -7.33 -15.79
CA GLN A 25 12.47 -7.53 -16.70
C GLN A 25 11.70 -6.24 -16.98
N LEU A 26 11.51 -5.40 -15.97
CA LEU A 26 10.69 -4.18 -16.05
C LEU A 26 11.46 -2.94 -16.51
N LYS A 27 12.80 -3.01 -16.62
CA LYS A 27 13.67 -1.88 -17.02
C LYS A 27 13.21 -1.13 -18.27
N ARG A 28 12.54 -1.81 -19.22
CA ARG A 28 12.03 -1.19 -20.46
C ARG A 28 10.63 -0.61 -20.29
N THR A 29 9.85 -1.12 -19.36
CA THR A 29 8.44 -0.79 -19.14
C THR A 29 8.26 0.39 -18.18
N CYS A 30 8.99 0.39 -17.06
CA CYS A 30 8.83 1.39 -16.00
C CYS A 30 10.15 1.68 -15.27
N GLU A 31 10.12 2.73 -14.45
CA GLU A 31 11.09 2.96 -13.39
C GLU A 31 10.60 2.22 -12.15
N PHE A 32 11.09 0.99 -11.96
CA PHE A 32 10.69 0.11 -10.87
C PHE A 32 11.55 0.35 -9.63
N GLU A 33 10.90 0.50 -8.48
CA GLU A 33 11.50 0.63 -7.16
C GLU A 33 10.82 -0.37 -6.22
N ALA A 34 11.62 -1.18 -5.51
CA ALA A 34 11.11 -2.09 -4.49
C ALA A 34 11.65 -1.69 -3.12
N ILE A 35 10.75 -1.51 -2.16
CA ILE A 35 11.05 -1.34 -0.75
C ILE A 35 10.84 -2.70 -0.11
N SER A 36 11.91 -3.37 0.30
CA SER A 36 11.82 -4.67 0.97
C SER A 36 12.02 -4.48 2.47
N ILE A 37 11.13 -5.07 3.26
CA ILE A 37 11.25 -5.22 4.71
C ILE A 37 11.32 -6.70 5.00
N ARG A 38 12.42 -7.14 5.62
CA ARG A 38 12.55 -8.51 6.09
C ARG A 38 12.19 -8.52 7.57
N THR A 39 11.08 -9.15 7.93
CA THR A 39 10.60 -9.17 9.33
C THR A 39 11.59 -9.85 10.28
N THR A 40 12.47 -10.70 9.74
CA THR A 40 13.56 -11.34 10.49
C THR A 40 14.79 -10.47 10.76
N ASP A 41 14.79 -9.20 10.33
CA ASP A 41 15.87 -8.26 10.62
C ASP A 41 15.99 -7.97 12.12
N VAL A 42 17.23 -8.00 12.63
CA VAL A 42 17.56 -7.80 14.06
C VAL A 42 16.99 -6.48 14.59
N GLU A 43 16.95 -5.43 13.76
CA GLU A 43 16.43 -4.11 14.11
C GLU A 43 14.91 -4.12 14.39
N LEU A 44 14.18 -5.12 13.90
CA LEU A 44 12.75 -5.30 14.10
C LEU A 44 12.43 -6.28 15.24
N ARG A 45 13.46 -6.79 15.93
CA ARG A 45 13.27 -7.71 17.06
C ARG A 45 13.08 -6.97 18.37
N GLU A 46 12.32 -7.58 19.26
CA GLU A 46 12.21 -7.12 20.64
C GLU A 46 13.58 -7.18 21.35
N ASP A 47 13.81 -6.29 22.32
CA ASP A 47 15.10 -6.22 22.99
C ASP A 47 15.33 -7.48 23.85
N GLY A 48 16.28 -8.33 23.42
CA GLY A 48 16.61 -9.59 24.11
C GLY A 48 15.70 -10.77 23.76
N SER A 49 14.92 -10.68 22.69
CA SER A 49 13.99 -11.70 22.21
C SER A 49 14.11 -11.85 20.68
N ASP A 50 13.81 -13.05 20.16
CA ASP A 50 13.76 -13.30 18.72
C ASP A 50 12.39 -12.96 18.10
N HIS A 51 11.41 -12.57 18.94
CA HIS A 51 10.08 -12.18 18.51
C HIS A 51 10.07 -10.85 17.76
N LEU A 52 9.21 -10.76 16.75
CA LEU A 52 8.97 -9.53 16.00
C LEU A 52 8.29 -8.46 16.87
N ASP A 53 8.93 -7.28 16.94
CA ASP A 53 8.34 -6.10 17.55
C ASP A 53 7.42 -5.39 16.53
N VAL A 54 6.11 -5.53 16.71
CA VAL A 54 5.08 -4.94 15.83
C VAL A 54 5.16 -3.42 15.79
N ILE A 55 5.55 -2.78 16.90
CA ILE A 55 5.67 -1.32 16.97
C ILE A 55 6.84 -0.88 16.09
N LYS A 56 8.00 -1.54 16.22
CA LYS A 56 9.17 -1.27 15.35
C LYS A 56 8.85 -1.53 13.88
N LEU A 57 8.11 -2.62 13.56
CA LEU A 57 7.66 -2.89 12.19
C LEU A 57 6.76 -1.76 11.65
N LYS A 58 5.76 -1.35 12.41
CA LYS A 58 4.83 -0.28 12.01
C LYS A 58 5.56 1.05 11.79
N GLU A 59 6.46 1.42 12.68
CA GLU A 59 7.30 2.62 12.54
C GLU A 59 8.18 2.53 11.30
N ARG A 60 8.83 1.38 11.08
CA ARG A 60 9.66 1.14 9.90
C ARG A 60 8.89 1.27 8.59
N ILE A 61 7.69 0.68 8.51
CA ILE A 61 6.80 0.81 7.35
C ILE A 61 6.44 2.27 7.15
N LYS A 62 5.97 2.95 8.20
CA LYS A 62 5.55 4.35 8.16
C LYS A 62 6.66 5.26 7.63
N ASP A 63 7.88 5.10 8.13
CA ASP A 63 9.03 5.91 7.71
C ASP A 63 9.37 5.69 6.24
N LEU A 64 9.44 4.43 5.81
CA LEU A 64 9.81 4.07 4.44
C LEU A 64 8.79 4.53 3.39
N ILE A 65 7.50 4.54 3.74
CA ILE A 65 6.44 4.96 2.81
C ILE A 65 6.21 6.47 2.87
N SER A 66 6.46 7.16 3.99
CA SER A 66 6.10 8.57 4.22
C SER A 66 6.44 9.54 3.07
N SER A 67 7.54 9.32 2.35
CA SER A 67 7.99 10.18 1.25
C SER A 67 7.68 9.66 -0.15
N LYS A 68 6.99 8.52 -0.27
CA LYS A 68 6.82 7.79 -1.53
C LYS A 68 5.37 7.41 -1.78
N HIS A 69 4.90 7.54 -3.01
CA HIS A 69 3.67 6.88 -3.42
C HIS A 69 3.96 5.39 -3.64
N ILE A 70 3.15 4.52 -3.07
CA ILE A 70 3.29 3.05 -3.16
C ILE A 70 2.11 2.53 -3.98
N ASN A 71 2.40 1.87 -5.10
CA ASN A 71 1.37 1.36 -6.00
C ASN A 71 0.74 0.08 -5.46
N TRP A 72 1.58 -0.83 -4.92
CA TRP A 72 1.16 -2.09 -4.32
C TRP A 72 2.02 -2.44 -3.12
N ALA A 73 1.39 -3.03 -2.12
CA ALA A 73 2.09 -3.77 -1.08
C ALA A 73 1.92 -5.28 -1.29
N LEU A 74 2.96 -6.03 -0.98
CA LEU A 74 2.96 -7.48 -1.04
C LEU A 74 3.40 -8.01 0.32
N THR A 75 2.65 -8.94 0.90
CA THR A 75 3.00 -9.55 2.18
C THR A 75 2.83 -11.06 2.13
N ASP A 76 3.73 -11.78 2.79
CA ASP A 76 3.50 -13.20 3.06
C ASP A 76 2.46 -13.37 4.18
N PHE A 77 1.58 -14.37 4.08
CA PHE A 77 0.67 -14.73 5.17
C PHE A 77 1.40 -15.41 6.33
N ASN A 78 2.35 -16.31 6.06
CA ASN A 78 3.09 -17.06 7.08
C ASN A 78 4.46 -16.39 7.28
N LEU A 79 4.45 -15.28 8.01
CA LEU A 79 5.67 -14.71 8.59
C LEU A 79 6.12 -15.70 9.66
N SER A 80 7.41 -16.04 9.75
CA SER A 80 7.96 -17.05 10.70
C SER A 80 7.85 -16.65 12.19
N GLU A 81 6.64 -16.29 12.62
CA GLU A 81 6.22 -15.81 13.93
C GLU A 81 4.93 -16.55 14.31
N ASP A 82 4.76 -16.87 15.59
CA ASP A 82 3.56 -17.57 16.06
C ASP A 82 2.37 -16.61 16.28
N ASP A 83 2.66 -15.34 16.60
CA ASP A 83 1.66 -14.36 17.05
C ASP A 83 1.34 -13.28 16.01
N ILE A 84 2.08 -13.21 14.91
CA ILE A 84 1.95 -12.17 13.89
C ILE A 84 1.93 -12.81 12.51
N ASP A 85 0.86 -12.58 11.76
CA ASP A 85 0.70 -13.10 10.41
C ASP A 85 0.51 -11.97 9.38
N GLY A 86 0.36 -12.35 8.11
CA GLY A 86 0.19 -11.36 7.04
C GLY A 86 -1.09 -10.51 7.15
N ILE A 87 -2.10 -10.94 7.92
CA ILE A 87 -3.29 -10.11 8.19
C ILE A 87 -2.94 -8.99 9.15
N ASP A 88 -2.09 -9.23 10.16
CA ASP A 88 -1.62 -8.17 11.04
C ASP A 88 -0.84 -7.10 10.25
N VAL A 89 -0.04 -7.52 9.26
CA VAL A 89 0.61 -6.59 8.33
C VAL A 89 -0.40 -5.82 7.48
N VAL A 90 -1.44 -6.49 6.97
CA VAL A 90 -2.53 -5.84 6.22
C VAL A 90 -3.24 -4.78 7.07
N GLU A 91 -3.48 -5.05 8.34
CA GLU A 91 -4.11 -4.10 9.27
C GLU A 91 -3.24 -2.86 9.46
N ILE A 92 -1.93 -3.04 9.68
CA ILE A 92 -0.96 -1.93 9.77
C ILE A 92 -0.97 -1.11 8.49
N LEU A 93 -0.93 -1.75 7.32
CA LEU A 93 -0.93 -1.07 6.03
C LEU A 93 -2.23 -0.31 5.78
N THR A 94 -3.38 -0.89 6.15
CA THR A 94 -4.70 -0.26 5.99
C THR A 94 -4.85 0.95 6.91
N GLU A 95 -4.30 0.89 8.13
CA GLU A 95 -4.26 2.03 9.05
C GLU A 95 -3.38 3.17 8.50
N LEU A 96 -2.22 2.83 7.93
CA LEU A 96 -1.29 3.83 7.39
C LEU A 96 -1.75 4.41 6.05
N ARG A 97 -2.34 3.59 5.19
CA ARG A 97 -2.83 3.91 3.83
C ARG A 97 -4.05 3.07 3.48
N LYS A 98 -5.22 3.63 3.74
CA LYS A 98 -6.52 2.95 3.62
C LYS A 98 -6.79 2.32 2.24
N ASN A 99 -6.33 2.95 1.17
CA ASN A 99 -6.57 2.50 -0.20
C ASN A 99 -5.39 1.76 -0.84
N LEU A 100 -4.34 1.43 -0.08
CA LEU A 100 -3.18 0.74 -0.61
C LEU A 100 -3.57 -0.68 -1.05
N LYS A 101 -3.45 -0.96 -2.35
CA LYS A 101 -3.75 -2.29 -2.91
C LYS A 101 -2.72 -3.30 -2.39
N ILE A 102 -3.19 -4.41 -1.85
CA ILE A 102 -2.36 -5.45 -1.24
C ILE A 102 -2.47 -6.76 -2.01
N ILE A 103 -1.35 -7.41 -2.26
CA ILE A 103 -1.27 -8.79 -2.75
C ILE A 103 -0.77 -9.65 -1.59
N MET A 104 -1.60 -10.58 -1.14
CA MET A 104 -1.17 -11.54 -0.13
C MET A 104 -0.65 -12.79 -0.82
N TYR A 105 0.58 -13.17 -0.51
CA TYR A 105 1.14 -14.43 -0.98
C TYR A 105 1.34 -15.42 0.17
N SER A 106 1.35 -16.70 -0.18
CA SER A 106 1.29 -17.89 0.68
C SER A 106 -0.10 -18.52 0.91
N GLY A 107 -0.45 -19.37 -0.06
CA GLY A 107 -0.65 -20.80 0.18
C GLY A 107 -1.99 -21.28 0.75
N ASN A 108 -2.64 -20.56 1.67
CA ASN A 108 -3.85 -21.09 2.29
C ASN A 108 -4.91 -20.03 2.55
N ARG A 109 -5.73 -19.76 1.52
CA ARG A 109 -6.95 -18.96 1.63
C ARG A 109 -7.85 -19.40 2.80
N LYS A 110 -7.85 -20.69 3.17
CA LYS A 110 -8.60 -21.17 4.33
C LYS A 110 -8.02 -20.68 5.65
N ALA A 111 -6.70 -20.54 5.76
CA ALA A 111 -6.05 -20.01 6.96
C ALA A 111 -6.39 -18.53 7.16
N VAL A 112 -6.33 -17.75 6.08
CA VAL A 112 -6.78 -16.34 6.07
C VAL A 112 -8.24 -16.22 6.53
N VAL A 113 -9.15 -17.00 5.94
CA VAL A 113 -10.58 -16.96 6.31
C VAL A 113 -10.78 -17.33 7.79
N LYS A 114 -10.09 -18.36 8.28
CA LYS A 114 -10.14 -18.76 9.69
C LYS A 114 -9.60 -17.67 10.62
N ARG A 115 -8.51 -17.01 10.23
CA ARG A 115 -7.88 -15.93 10.99
C ARG A 115 -8.81 -14.75 11.15
N VAL A 116 -9.46 -14.30 10.07
CA VAL A 116 -10.39 -13.16 10.13
C VAL A 116 -11.67 -13.51 10.91
N LEU A 117 -12.15 -14.76 10.82
CA LEU A 117 -13.26 -15.25 11.63
C LEU A 117 -12.91 -15.41 13.12
N GLY A 118 -11.62 -15.50 13.48
CA GLY A 118 -11.18 -15.84 14.83
C GLY A 118 -11.58 -17.26 15.28
N LYS A 119 -11.80 -18.19 14.33
CA LYS A 119 -12.25 -19.56 14.62
C LYS A 119 -11.35 -20.60 13.94
N VAL A 120 -11.01 -21.65 14.69
CA VAL A 120 -10.23 -22.79 14.17
C VAL A 120 -11.08 -23.66 13.21
N LYS A 121 -12.40 -23.71 13.44
CA LYS A 121 -13.38 -24.43 12.61
C LYS A 121 -14.48 -23.50 12.10
N LEU A 122 -14.65 -23.43 10.79
CA LEU A 122 -15.64 -22.58 10.12
C LEU A 122 -17.09 -22.89 10.53
N GLN A 123 -17.38 -24.16 10.79
CA GLN A 123 -18.70 -24.66 11.18
C GLN A 123 -19.14 -24.27 12.60
N GLU A 124 -18.25 -23.65 13.39
CA GLU A 124 -18.55 -23.10 14.72
C GLU A 124 -18.84 -21.59 14.67
N ALA A 125 -18.78 -20.97 13.48
CA ALA A 125 -19.05 -19.54 13.30
C ALA A 125 -20.56 -19.27 13.13
N THR A 126 -21.06 -18.23 13.78
CA THR A 126 -22.44 -17.74 13.56
C THR A 126 -22.54 -16.96 12.24
N GLU A 127 -23.76 -16.77 11.74
CA GLU A 127 -23.98 -15.95 10.54
C GLU A 127 -23.46 -14.51 10.74
N GLU A 128 -23.65 -13.93 11.93
CA GLU A 128 -23.15 -12.59 12.27
C GLU A 128 -21.61 -12.52 12.25
N GLU A 129 -20.92 -13.53 12.81
CA GLU A 129 -19.46 -13.61 12.78
C GLU A 129 -18.94 -13.73 11.34
N ILE A 130 -19.64 -14.48 10.48
CA ILE A 130 -19.30 -14.61 9.06
C ILE A 130 -19.47 -13.29 8.33
N VAL A 131 -20.59 -12.59 8.53
CA VAL A 131 -20.85 -11.29 7.91
C VAL A 131 -19.78 -10.28 8.32
N GLU A 132 -19.41 -10.25 9.60
CA GLU A 132 -18.36 -9.34 10.10
C GLU A 132 -16.98 -9.68 9.52
N ALA A 133 -16.64 -10.97 9.40
CA ALA A 133 -15.38 -11.37 8.77
C ALA A 133 -15.32 -11.02 7.27
N VAL A 134 -16.44 -11.19 6.55
CA VAL A 134 -16.54 -10.74 5.15
C VAL A 134 -16.38 -9.22 5.07
N ARG A 135 -17.04 -8.47 5.96
CA ARG A 135 -16.92 -7.01 6.03
C ARG A 135 -15.46 -6.58 6.23
N LYS A 136 -14.74 -7.19 7.17
CA LYS A 136 -13.30 -6.93 7.39
C LYS A 136 -12.46 -7.26 6.17
N LEU A 137 -12.68 -8.42 5.53
CA LEU A 137 -11.97 -8.79 4.31
C LEU A 137 -12.21 -7.81 3.16
N MET A 138 -13.40 -7.20 3.08
CA MET A 138 -13.69 -6.16 2.09
C MET A 138 -13.07 -4.80 2.42
N GLU A 139 -12.86 -4.50 3.71
CA GLU A 139 -12.13 -3.31 4.15
C GLU A 139 -10.64 -3.43 3.82
N TYR A 140 -10.08 -4.63 3.99
CA TYR A 140 -8.73 -4.92 3.52
C TYR A 140 -8.69 -4.83 1.99
N GLN A 141 -7.88 -3.92 1.46
CA GLN A 141 -7.70 -3.73 0.02
C GLN A 141 -6.88 -4.86 -0.63
N ILE A 142 -7.12 -6.12 -0.24
CA ILE A 142 -6.46 -7.30 -0.77
C ILE A 142 -7.05 -7.61 -2.14
N ILE A 143 -6.29 -7.36 -3.19
CA ILE A 143 -6.72 -7.50 -4.58
C ILE A 143 -6.46 -8.90 -5.16
N ASP A 144 -5.55 -9.68 -4.56
CA ASP A 144 -5.29 -11.06 -4.99
C ASP A 144 -4.64 -11.90 -3.88
N TYR A 145 -4.81 -13.22 -4.01
CA TYR A 145 -4.18 -14.26 -3.18
C TYR A 145 -3.43 -15.24 -4.07
N VAL A 146 -2.09 -15.19 -4.03
CA VAL A 146 -1.20 -15.95 -4.91
C VAL A 146 -0.24 -16.85 -4.15
N LYS A 147 0.40 -17.81 -4.82
CA LYS A 147 1.51 -18.55 -4.20
C LYS A 147 2.77 -17.69 -4.13
N ARG A 148 3.67 -18.01 -3.20
CA ARG A 148 4.93 -17.26 -2.98
C ARG A 148 5.84 -17.29 -4.22
N ASP A 149 5.82 -18.36 -5.02
CA ASP A 149 6.57 -18.45 -6.28
C ASP A 149 5.88 -17.77 -7.47
N GLU A 150 4.60 -17.41 -7.35
CA GLU A 150 3.78 -16.85 -8.43
C GLU A 150 3.60 -15.32 -8.31
N TYR A 151 3.87 -14.70 -7.15
CA TYR A 151 3.61 -13.27 -6.95
C TYR A 151 4.39 -12.38 -7.92
N LYS A 152 5.60 -12.80 -8.31
CA LYS A 152 6.46 -12.08 -9.26
C LYS A 152 5.76 -11.95 -10.61
N ASP A 153 5.25 -13.05 -11.14
CA ASP A 153 4.59 -13.08 -12.44
C ASP A 153 3.26 -12.31 -12.38
N LYS A 154 2.55 -12.39 -11.25
CA LYS A 154 1.36 -11.58 -10.99
C LYS A 154 1.66 -10.08 -10.97
N LEU A 155 2.74 -9.67 -10.31
CA LEU A 155 3.14 -8.27 -10.25
C LEU A 155 3.50 -7.75 -11.64
N ILE A 156 4.19 -8.56 -12.46
CA ILE A 156 4.47 -8.21 -13.85
C ILE A 156 3.18 -8.09 -14.66
N GLU A 157 2.23 -9.02 -14.49
CA GLU A 157 0.92 -8.95 -15.12
C GLU A 157 0.22 -7.63 -14.75
N LEU A 158 0.17 -7.25 -13.47
CA LEU A 158 -0.45 -6.02 -13.00
C LEU A 158 0.23 -4.78 -13.58
N ILE A 159 1.56 -4.73 -13.53
CA ILE A 159 2.33 -3.62 -14.09
C ILE A 159 2.13 -3.51 -15.60
N ASN A 160 1.91 -4.61 -16.31
CA ASN A 160 1.65 -4.59 -17.75
C ASN A 160 0.18 -4.38 -18.11
N ARG A 161 -0.77 -4.78 -17.25
CA ARG A 161 -2.22 -4.59 -17.42
C ARG A 161 -2.69 -3.19 -17.07
N ASP A 162 -2.00 -2.50 -16.15
CA ASP A 162 -2.19 -1.08 -15.94
C ASP A 162 -1.66 -0.33 -17.17
N ASP A 163 -2.53 -0.23 -18.17
CA ASP A 163 -2.50 0.80 -19.20
C ASP A 163 -2.54 2.16 -18.49
N GLU A 164 -1.35 2.74 -18.34
CA GLU A 164 -1.06 4.05 -17.75
C GLU A 164 -1.37 4.20 -16.24
N PRO A 165 -0.54 4.92 -15.46
CA PRO A 165 -0.90 5.33 -14.09
C PRO A 165 -2.25 6.04 -14.12
N THR A 166 -3.12 5.79 -13.15
CA THR A 166 -4.35 6.59 -13.07
C THR A 166 -3.97 8.06 -12.87
N VAL A 167 -4.82 8.98 -13.33
CA VAL A 167 -4.62 10.42 -13.06
C VAL A 167 -4.40 10.69 -11.57
N HIS A 168 -5.07 9.90 -10.72
CA HIS A 168 -4.90 9.95 -9.27
C HIS A 168 -3.50 9.51 -8.81
N ASP A 169 -2.95 8.41 -9.32
CA ASP A 169 -1.60 7.95 -8.98
C ASP A 169 -0.54 8.95 -9.43
N TYR A 170 -0.71 9.49 -10.64
CA TYR A 170 0.18 10.54 -11.15
C TYR A 170 0.11 11.80 -10.29
N PHE A 171 -1.09 12.21 -9.87
CA PHE A 171 -1.28 13.35 -8.99
C PHE A 171 -0.58 13.17 -7.64
N LEU A 172 -0.73 12.00 -7.01
CA LEU A 172 -0.02 11.66 -5.76
C LEU A 172 1.50 11.65 -5.95
N GLU A 173 2.00 11.11 -7.06
CA GLU A 173 3.42 11.14 -7.39
C GLU A 173 3.94 12.58 -7.47
N GLN A 174 3.22 13.47 -8.15
CA GLN A 174 3.60 14.89 -8.26
C GLN A 174 3.61 15.61 -6.90
N LEU A 175 2.64 15.33 -6.02
CA LEU A 175 2.65 15.88 -4.66
C LEU A 175 3.86 15.40 -3.85
N ARG A 176 4.24 14.12 -3.97
CA ARG A 176 5.39 13.54 -3.27
C ARG A 176 6.72 14.05 -3.81
N GLN A 177 6.84 14.31 -5.11
CA GLN A 177 8.05 14.91 -5.71
C GLN A 177 8.34 16.33 -5.18
N HIS A 178 7.31 17.02 -4.69
CA HIS A 178 7.40 18.37 -4.14
C HIS A 178 6.99 18.41 -2.66
N SER A 179 7.24 17.32 -1.92
CA SER A 179 6.69 17.07 -0.58
C SER A 179 6.93 18.20 0.43
N GLU A 180 8.09 18.87 0.37
CA GLU A 180 8.48 19.94 1.28
C GLU A 180 7.87 21.32 0.93
N MET A 181 7.27 21.46 -0.25
CA MET A 181 6.70 22.74 -0.67
C MET A 181 5.44 23.06 0.14
N GLU A 182 5.43 24.26 0.73
CA GLU A 182 4.24 24.77 1.41
C GLU A 182 3.16 25.15 0.39
N PHE A 183 1.94 24.67 0.61
CA PHE A 183 0.78 24.98 -0.19
C PHE A 183 0.25 26.39 0.13
N LYS A 184 0.54 27.32 -0.78
CA LYS A 184 0.20 28.76 -0.64
C LYS A 184 -1.20 29.13 -1.15
N SER A 185 -1.91 28.18 -1.76
CA SER A 185 -3.03 28.44 -2.66
C SER A 185 -4.38 28.71 -1.96
N CYS A 186 -5.39 28.90 -2.80
CA CYS A 186 -6.74 29.41 -2.58
C CYS A 186 -7.70 28.52 -1.76
N TYR A 187 -7.39 27.24 -1.55
CA TYR A 187 -8.22 26.40 -0.70
C TYR A 187 -7.80 26.57 0.77
N ALA A 188 -8.45 27.53 1.44
CA ALA A 188 -8.12 27.95 2.80
C ALA A 188 -7.92 26.80 3.81
N PRO A 189 -8.67 25.68 3.76
CA PRO A 189 -8.46 24.59 4.72
C PRO A 189 -7.14 23.83 4.58
N LEU A 190 -6.45 23.90 3.44
CA LEU A 190 -5.16 23.25 3.23
C LEU A 190 -3.97 24.25 3.25
N LYS A 191 -4.24 25.54 3.44
CA LYS A 191 -3.20 26.58 3.45
C LYS A 191 -2.18 26.33 4.56
N GLY A 192 -0.89 26.45 4.22
CA GLY A 192 0.22 26.27 5.16
C GLY A 192 0.62 24.81 5.41
N LYS A 193 -0.11 23.84 4.84
CA LYS A 193 0.33 22.44 4.80
C LYS A 193 1.38 22.25 3.73
N THR A 194 2.26 21.27 3.90
CA THR A 194 3.15 20.85 2.82
C THR A 194 2.43 19.95 1.82
N LEU A 195 2.90 19.86 0.57
CA LEU A 195 2.32 18.94 -0.42
C LEU A 195 2.42 17.48 0.02
N GLY A 196 3.44 17.11 0.80
CA GLY A 196 3.56 15.79 1.41
C GLY A 196 2.47 15.51 2.44
N GLU A 197 2.13 16.48 3.29
CA GLU A 197 1.02 16.36 4.24
C GLU A 197 -0.32 16.22 3.53
N ILE A 198 -0.52 16.96 2.43
CA ILE A 198 -1.74 16.83 1.62
C ILE A 198 -1.81 15.43 0.96
N ALA A 199 -0.70 14.91 0.45
CA ALA A 199 -0.63 13.54 -0.06
C ALA A 199 -0.97 12.50 1.03
N ASP A 200 -0.47 12.66 2.26
CA ASP A 200 -0.84 11.82 3.39
C ASP A 200 -2.35 11.85 3.67
N MET A 201 -2.98 13.03 3.59
CA MET A 201 -4.41 13.19 3.82
C MET A 201 -5.25 12.48 2.74
N ILE A 202 -4.82 12.54 1.47
CA ILE A 202 -5.44 11.79 0.36
C ILE A 202 -5.33 10.28 0.63
N GLU A 203 -4.12 9.78 0.86
CA GLU A 203 -3.86 8.34 0.99
C GLU A 203 -4.50 7.71 2.25
N LYS A 204 -4.65 8.49 3.33
CA LYS A 204 -5.37 8.06 4.55
C LYS A 204 -6.88 8.20 4.45
N GLN A 205 -7.39 8.96 3.48
CA GLN A 205 -8.79 9.44 3.46
C GLN A 205 -9.24 10.04 4.80
N SER A 206 -8.32 10.69 5.50
CA SER A 206 -8.59 11.19 6.85
C SER A 206 -9.45 12.45 6.86
N ASP A 207 -9.65 13.09 5.69
CA ASP A 207 -10.24 14.42 5.62
C ASP A 207 -11.02 14.67 4.31
N LYS A 208 -12.34 14.83 4.43
CA LYS A 208 -13.25 15.12 3.29
C LYS A 208 -12.93 16.42 2.56
N ARG A 209 -12.20 17.35 3.20
CA ARG A 209 -11.80 18.62 2.58
C ARG A 209 -10.86 18.39 1.39
N VAL A 210 -10.13 17.29 1.38
CA VAL A 210 -9.25 16.89 0.27
C VAL A 210 -10.06 16.53 -0.97
N ASP A 211 -11.21 15.88 -0.80
CA ASP A 211 -12.08 15.53 -1.93
C ASP A 211 -12.63 16.79 -2.62
N SER A 212 -13.09 17.76 -1.83
CA SER A 212 -13.54 19.06 -2.34
C SER A 212 -12.42 19.82 -3.03
N TRP A 213 -11.22 19.84 -2.45
CA TRP A 213 -10.06 20.48 -3.08
C TRP A 213 -9.68 19.81 -4.42
N THR A 214 -9.77 18.49 -4.51
CA THR A 214 -9.48 17.75 -5.74
C THR A 214 -10.48 18.13 -6.84
N GLN A 215 -11.75 18.31 -6.51
CA GLN A 215 -12.76 18.82 -7.44
C GLN A 215 -12.43 20.25 -7.91
N GLU A 216 -12.06 21.14 -7.00
CA GLU A 216 -11.65 22.52 -7.34
C GLU A 216 -10.43 22.54 -8.27
N LEU A 217 -9.45 21.65 -8.08
CA LEU A 217 -8.30 21.53 -8.98
C LEU A 217 -8.71 21.12 -10.40
N VAL A 218 -9.67 20.19 -10.52
CA VAL A 218 -10.21 19.79 -11.83
C VAL A 218 -10.91 20.98 -12.47
N GLU A 219 -11.74 21.72 -11.73
CA GLU A 219 -12.42 22.92 -12.23
C GLU A 219 -11.43 23.99 -12.70
N GLN A 220 -10.36 24.25 -11.94
CA GLN A 220 -9.31 25.19 -12.34
C GLN A 220 -8.57 24.73 -13.60
N THR A 221 -8.32 23.43 -13.73
CA THR A 221 -7.69 22.84 -14.92
C THR A 221 -8.58 23.04 -16.14
N ILE A 222 -9.88 22.77 -16.03
CA ILE A 222 -10.85 23.00 -17.12
C ILE A 222 -10.96 24.49 -17.46
N ALA A 223 -11.02 25.38 -16.47
CA ALA A 223 -11.08 26.83 -16.69
C ALA A 223 -9.84 27.34 -17.45
N TYR A 224 -8.64 26.83 -17.12
CA TYR A 224 -7.44 27.11 -17.88
C TYR A 224 -7.53 26.62 -19.33
N LEU A 225 -8.02 25.39 -19.55
CA LEU A 225 -8.21 24.83 -20.88
C LEU A 225 -9.23 25.62 -21.71
N VAL A 226 -10.32 26.11 -21.13
CA VAL A 226 -11.27 26.98 -21.83
C VAL A 226 -10.59 28.29 -22.25
N LYS A 227 -9.90 28.94 -21.32
CA LYS A 227 -9.23 30.23 -21.55
C LYS A 227 -8.19 30.19 -22.68
N ILE A 228 -7.46 29.09 -22.85
CA ILE A 228 -6.46 28.98 -23.94
C ILE A 228 -7.08 28.75 -25.32
N ASN A 229 -8.37 28.38 -25.39
CA ASN A 229 -9.11 28.15 -26.62
C ASN A 229 -10.09 29.29 -26.98
N GLU A 230 -10.15 30.33 -26.14
CA GLU A 230 -10.79 31.63 -26.42
C GLU A 230 -9.78 32.61 -27.03
#